data_AF-A0A4S4EW65-F1
#
_entry.id   AF-A0A4S4EW65-F1
#
_cell.length_a   1.000
_cell.length_b   1.000
_cell.length_c   1.000
_cell.angle_alpha   90.00
_cell.angle_beta   90.00
_cell.angle_gamma   90.00
#
_symmetry.space_group_name_H-M   'P 1'
#
loop_
_entity.id
_entity.type
_entity.pdbx_description
1 polymer ?
#
loop_
_entity_poly.entity_id
_entity_poly.type
_entity_poly.pdbx_seq_one_letter_code
_entity_poly.pdbx_strand_id
1 'polypeptide(L)'
;MLSKEVKSTTVVGATILKDGVDPKILPDSEYLAWLSNMLDKPLVLSLEDGSIPFGPVEGGEGHSAYGGRVITVKWGEHIRRIGIDGTADAIKEAIRSAFRLRTKRAFCLEDEDNVIRSLDRNMPLGNYTLHLDEGISIKVCLYDDSDRMAVRTEDKTLSTEDEFRDFLSRNGFTGLREINSYRTFDNLDDLRPGGMYQGTMGKIKIGINGFGRIGRLVARVALQSDDVELVAVNDPFITTDYMTYMFKYDSVHGQWKKNELKVKDSKTLLFGDKPVRVFGSRNPEEIPWGEVGAEYVVESTGVFTDKDKAAAHLKGGAKKVVISAPSKDAPMFVMGVNEKEYKSDIDIVSNASCTTNCLAPLAKVINDIFGIVEGLMTTVHSITATQKTVDGPSMKDWRGGRAASFNIIPSSTGAAKAVGKVLPALNGKLTGMAFRVPTVDVSVVDLTARIEKKASYDEIKAAIKEASEGSLKGILGYTEDDVVSTDFIGDCRSSIFDAKAGIALNENFVKFVSWYDNEWGYSNRVIDLIRHMASA
;
A
#
# COMPACT_ATOMS: atom_id res chain seq x y z
N MET A 1 -31.80 3.61 23.85
CA MET A 1 -32.02 5.02 23.42
C MET A 1 -30.83 5.83 23.89
N LEU A 2 -30.17 6.53 22.94
CA LEU A 2 -29.40 7.79 22.99
C LEU A 2 -28.96 8.32 24.37
N SER A 3 -27.78 8.89 24.60
CA SER A 3 -26.57 9.16 23.81
C SER A 3 -25.54 9.71 24.81
N LYS A 4 -24.28 9.33 24.64
CA LYS A 4 -23.14 9.74 25.47
C LYS A 4 -22.70 11.19 25.23
N GLU A 5 -22.11 11.73 26.31
CA GLU A 5 -20.93 12.60 26.39
C GLU A 5 -20.97 14.04 25.87
N VAL A 6 -20.81 14.98 26.80
CA VAL A 6 -20.05 16.23 26.60
C VAL A 6 -19.08 16.36 27.78
N LYS A 7 -17.77 16.39 27.51
CA LYS A 7 -16.77 16.83 28.49
C LYS A 7 -15.69 17.72 27.86
N SER A 8 -15.44 18.81 28.58
CA SER A 8 -14.36 19.79 28.53
C SER A 8 -14.56 21.02 27.62
N THR A 9 -14.61 22.18 28.27
CA THR A 9 -14.59 23.53 27.70
C THR A 9 -13.51 24.28 28.48
N THR A 10 -12.55 24.89 27.78
CA THR A 10 -11.51 25.75 28.38
C THR A 10 -11.87 27.20 28.08
N VAL A 11 -11.81 28.09 29.08
CA VAL A 11 -12.11 29.53 28.96
C VAL A 11 -10.81 30.32 28.98
N VAL A 12 -10.59 31.21 28.00
CA VAL A 12 -9.56 32.25 28.04
C VAL A 12 -10.18 33.56 27.54
N GLY A 13 -10.08 34.63 28.32
CA GLY A 13 -10.73 35.92 28.05
C GLY A 13 -9.87 36.89 27.25
N ALA A 14 -10.50 37.60 26.30
CA ALA A 14 -10.10 38.92 25.80
C ALA A 14 -11.29 39.57 25.04
N THR A 15 -11.55 40.85 25.30
CA THR A 15 -12.60 41.65 24.65
C THR A 15 -12.06 42.28 23.36
N ILE A 16 -12.76 42.14 22.23
CA ILE A 16 -12.48 42.89 21.00
C ILE A 16 -13.63 43.86 20.76
N LEU A 17 -13.32 45.12 20.43
CA LEU A 17 -14.28 46.17 20.09
C LEU A 17 -14.37 46.34 18.56
N LYS A 18 -15.57 46.50 18.02
CA LYS A 18 -15.80 46.99 16.65
C LYS A 18 -16.08 48.48 16.76
N ASP A 19 -15.23 49.33 16.18
CA ASP A 19 -15.36 50.80 16.23
C ASP A 19 -15.56 51.36 17.66
N GLY A 20 -14.94 50.71 18.66
CA GLY A 20 -15.06 51.10 20.07
C GLY A 20 -16.26 50.51 20.84
N VAL A 21 -17.07 49.62 20.23
CA VAL A 21 -18.23 48.97 20.87
C VAL A 21 -18.04 47.45 20.97
N ASP A 22 -18.38 46.87 22.13
CA ASP A 22 -18.32 45.43 22.38
C ASP A 22 -19.37 44.70 21.50
N PRO A 23 -18.96 43.74 20.65
CA PRO A 23 -19.85 42.95 19.79
C PRO A 23 -20.94 42.20 20.57
N LYS A 24 -20.75 41.96 21.87
CA LYS A 24 -21.78 41.35 22.75
C LYS A 24 -23.05 42.21 22.86
N ILE A 25 -22.98 43.49 22.53
CA ILE A 25 -24.06 44.48 22.64
C ILE A 25 -24.71 44.79 21.27
N LEU A 26 -24.18 44.25 20.16
CA LEU A 26 -24.77 44.47 18.83
C LEU A 26 -26.13 43.76 18.72
N PRO A 27 -27.14 44.42 18.10
CA PRO A 27 -28.38 43.74 17.70
C PRO A 27 -28.08 42.52 16.84
N ASP A 28 -28.85 41.44 17.00
CA ASP A 28 -28.59 40.15 16.34
C ASP A 28 -28.42 40.24 14.82
N SER A 29 -29.16 41.13 14.16
CA SER A 29 -29.03 41.38 12.72
C SER A 29 -27.69 41.99 12.32
N GLU A 30 -27.14 42.89 13.14
CA GLU A 30 -25.85 43.54 12.87
C GLU A 30 -24.67 42.62 13.22
N TYR A 31 -24.83 41.79 14.25
CA TYR A 31 -23.86 40.77 14.63
C TYR A 31 -23.72 39.68 13.55
N LEU A 32 -24.84 39.20 13.00
CA LEU A 32 -24.85 38.24 11.90
C LEU A 32 -24.26 38.81 10.61
N ALA A 33 -24.55 40.08 10.30
CA ALA A 33 -23.95 40.76 9.14
C ALA A 33 -22.43 40.95 9.28
N TRP A 34 -21.96 41.28 10.49
CA TRP A 34 -20.52 41.36 10.78
C TRP A 34 -19.83 40.00 10.65
N LEU A 35 -20.42 38.93 11.19
CA LEU A 35 -19.93 37.55 11.03
C LEU A 35 -19.89 37.11 9.56
N SER A 36 -20.92 37.42 8.79
CA SER A 36 -20.99 37.06 7.37
C SER A 36 -19.90 37.77 6.55
N ASN A 37 -19.64 39.06 6.81
CA ASN A 37 -18.56 39.80 6.15
C ASN A 37 -17.17 39.35 6.59
N MET A 38 -17.01 38.88 7.83
CA MET A 38 -15.72 38.35 8.33
C MET A 38 -15.31 37.02 7.68
N LEU A 39 -16.28 36.24 7.20
CA LEU A 39 -16.10 34.87 6.71
C LEU A 39 -16.09 34.75 5.17
N ASP A 40 -16.37 35.83 4.44
CA ASP A 40 -16.22 35.99 2.98
C ASP A 40 -16.86 34.87 2.10
N LYS A 41 -17.88 34.13 2.58
CA LYS A 41 -18.50 32.98 1.86
C LYS A 41 -19.98 32.72 2.23
N PRO A 42 -20.76 31.95 1.42
CA PRO A 42 -22.21 31.80 1.61
C PRO A 42 -22.54 30.74 2.67
N LEU A 43 -22.24 31.03 3.93
CA LEU A 43 -22.72 30.27 5.09
C LEU A 43 -24.09 30.82 5.51
N VAL A 44 -25.07 29.95 5.74
CA VAL A 44 -26.36 30.37 6.33
C VAL A 44 -26.21 30.32 7.84
N LEU A 45 -26.32 31.48 8.49
CA LEU A 45 -26.18 31.66 9.93
C LEU A 45 -27.53 32.02 10.55
N SER A 46 -27.83 31.46 11.72
CA SER A 46 -28.99 31.84 12.54
C SER A 46 -28.63 31.83 14.03
N LEU A 47 -29.22 32.74 14.80
CA LEU A 47 -29.09 32.87 16.25
C LEU A 47 -30.32 32.30 16.94
N GLU A 48 -30.12 31.67 18.10
CA GLU A 48 -31.20 31.26 19.01
C GLU A 48 -30.89 31.77 20.43
N ASP A 49 -31.90 32.30 21.12
CA ASP A 49 -31.79 32.65 22.54
C ASP A 49 -31.86 31.38 23.40
N GLY A 50 -30.75 31.07 24.10
CA GLY A 50 -30.66 29.90 24.97
C GLY A 50 -29.80 30.15 26.19
N SER A 51 -30.45 30.34 27.35
CA SER A 51 -29.81 30.29 28.66
C SER A 51 -29.45 28.84 29.03
N ILE A 52 -28.18 28.54 29.26
CA ILE A 52 -27.74 27.22 29.78
C ILE A 52 -27.76 27.28 31.32
N PRO A 53 -28.42 26.34 32.03
CA PRO A 53 -28.37 26.31 33.49
C PRO A 53 -27.03 25.73 33.96
N PHE A 54 -26.25 26.53 34.69
CA PHE A 54 -25.05 26.07 35.40
C PHE A 54 -25.47 25.43 36.75
N GLY A 55 -25.02 24.21 37.03
CA GLY A 55 -25.11 23.60 38.36
C GLY A 55 -24.01 24.15 39.30
N PRO A 56 -24.21 24.09 40.64
CA PRO A 56 -23.34 24.78 41.59
C PRO A 56 -21.93 24.16 41.65
N VAL A 57 -20.93 25.03 41.80
CA VAL A 57 -19.55 24.67 42.15
C VAL A 57 -19.46 24.60 43.68
N GLU A 58 -18.96 23.50 44.24
CA GLU A 58 -18.66 23.45 45.66
C GLU A 58 -17.49 24.40 45.99
N GLY A 59 -17.76 25.40 46.84
CA GLY A 59 -16.78 26.25 47.49
C GLY A 59 -16.58 27.63 46.86
N GLY A 60 -17.44 28.59 47.22
CA GLY A 60 -17.22 30.02 47.00
C GLY A 60 -18.49 30.82 46.75
N GLU A 61 -18.81 31.76 47.64
CA GLU A 61 -19.91 32.72 47.48
C GLU A 61 -19.63 33.73 46.35
N GLY A 62 -20.65 34.06 45.54
CA GLY A 62 -20.67 35.25 44.67
C GLY A 62 -21.07 35.00 43.21
N HIS A 63 -22.22 35.56 42.80
CA HIS A 63 -22.77 35.48 41.44
C HIS A 63 -21.91 36.16 40.34
N SER A 64 -21.84 35.55 39.14
CA SER A 64 -22.17 36.22 37.88
C SER A 64 -22.50 35.18 36.78
N ALA A 65 -23.65 35.31 36.15
CA ALA A 65 -24.03 34.52 34.98
C ALA A 65 -23.40 35.15 33.73
N TYR A 66 -22.47 34.45 33.07
CA TYR A 66 -21.99 34.83 31.74
C TYR A 66 -22.78 34.06 30.68
N GLY A 67 -23.71 34.74 30.00
CA GLY A 67 -24.44 34.21 28.85
C GLY A 67 -23.62 34.34 27.56
N GLY A 68 -23.36 33.21 26.89
CA GLY A 68 -22.76 33.17 25.55
C GLY A 68 -23.82 32.96 24.46
N ARG A 69 -23.64 33.56 23.28
CA ARG A 69 -24.53 33.34 22.12
C ARG A 69 -24.19 32.02 21.42
N VAL A 70 -25.19 31.27 20.96
CA VAL A 70 -25.00 30.04 20.17
C VAL A 70 -25.41 30.33 18.74
N ILE A 71 -24.54 30.03 17.78
CA ILE A 71 -24.88 30.08 16.35
C ILE A 71 -25.11 28.69 15.79
N THR A 72 -26.06 28.61 14.87
CA THR A 72 -26.22 27.44 14.02
C THR A 72 -25.59 27.75 12.66
N VAL A 73 -24.58 26.94 12.30
CA VAL A 73 -23.86 27.05 11.02
C VAL A 73 -24.30 25.90 10.13
N LYS A 74 -24.85 26.24 8.96
CA LYS A 74 -25.18 25.28 7.91
C LYS A 74 -24.20 25.40 6.75
N TRP A 75 -23.60 24.27 6.36
CA TRP A 75 -22.73 24.16 5.20
C TRP A 75 -23.11 22.91 4.38
N GLY A 76 -23.70 23.12 3.19
CA GLY A 76 -24.34 22.05 2.43
C GLY A 76 -25.54 21.46 3.18
N GLU A 77 -25.57 20.14 3.34
CA GLU A 77 -26.60 19.44 4.15
C GLU A 77 -26.24 19.34 5.64
N HIS A 78 -25.04 19.74 6.04
CA HIS A 78 -24.56 19.58 7.40
C HIS A 78 -24.86 20.81 8.25
N ILE A 79 -25.40 20.57 9.45
CA ILE A 79 -25.75 21.60 10.43
C ILE A 79 -24.96 21.35 11.72
N ARG A 80 -24.35 22.39 12.27
CA ARG A 80 -23.62 22.35 13.56
C ARG A 80 -24.00 23.56 14.41
N ARG A 81 -24.21 23.33 15.71
CA ARG A 81 -24.43 24.38 16.71
C ARG A 81 -23.11 24.65 17.42
N ILE A 82 -22.72 25.92 17.48
CA ILE A 82 -21.42 26.35 17.99
C ILE A 82 -21.66 27.47 19.00
N GLY A 83 -21.24 27.25 20.25
CA GLY A 83 -21.22 28.31 21.26
C GLY A 83 -20.11 29.30 20.95
N ILE A 84 -20.43 30.60 20.96
CA ILE A 84 -19.48 31.67 20.68
C ILE A 84 -19.12 32.38 21.97
N ASP A 85 -17.84 32.27 22.35
CA ASP A 85 -17.19 33.27 23.20
C ASP A 85 -15.69 33.31 22.83
N GLY A 86 -15.19 34.45 22.36
CA GLY A 86 -13.80 34.61 21.92
C GLY A 86 -13.60 35.54 20.72
N THR A 87 -12.36 35.67 20.27
CA THR A 87 -11.91 36.54 19.18
C THR A 87 -12.40 36.08 17.79
N ALA A 88 -12.35 36.96 16.78
CA ALA A 88 -12.69 36.65 15.38
C ALA A 88 -12.00 35.37 14.86
N ASP A 89 -10.72 35.19 15.19
CA ASP A 89 -9.95 34.02 14.80
C ASP A 89 -10.33 32.77 15.61
N ALA A 90 -10.67 32.92 16.89
CA ALA A 90 -11.20 31.83 17.70
C ALA A 90 -12.54 31.30 17.14
N ILE A 91 -13.39 32.20 16.62
CA ILE A 91 -14.65 31.82 15.96
C ILE A 91 -14.38 31.08 14.64
N LYS A 92 -13.42 31.57 13.84
CA LYS A 92 -12.99 30.87 12.60
C LYS A 92 -12.47 29.47 12.90
N GLU A 93 -11.64 29.32 13.93
CA GLU A 93 -11.10 28.03 14.35
C GLU A 93 -12.18 27.11 14.96
N ALA A 94 -13.14 27.65 15.71
CA ALA A 94 -14.27 26.88 16.22
C ALA A 94 -15.11 26.30 15.07
N ILE A 95 -15.36 27.08 14.02
CA ILE A 95 -16.05 26.64 12.80
C ILE A 95 -15.21 25.59 12.07
N ARG A 96 -13.92 25.84 11.81
CA ARG A 96 -13.01 24.86 11.16
C ARG A 96 -12.94 23.54 11.93
N SER A 97 -12.87 23.61 13.26
CA SER A 97 -12.86 22.45 14.16
C SER A 97 -14.19 21.69 14.14
N ALA A 98 -15.33 22.38 14.17
CA ALA A 98 -16.66 21.78 14.11
C ALA A 98 -16.91 20.97 12.82
N PHE A 99 -16.23 21.34 11.73
CA PHE A 99 -16.26 20.65 10.44
C PHE A 99 -15.01 19.79 10.15
N ARG A 100 -14.10 19.63 11.13
CA ARG A 100 -12.85 18.83 11.06
C ARG A 100 -11.91 19.23 9.92
N LEU A 101 -11.82 20.51 9.61
CA LEU A 101 -10.92 21.07 8.61
C LEU A 101 -9.56 21.42 9.27
N ARG A 102 -8.50 20.62 9.12
CA ARG A 102 -7.16 20.97 9.64
C ARG A 102 -6.02 20.58 8.68
N THR A 103 -5.02 21.47 8.55
CA THR A 103 -3.72 21.28 7.87
C THR A 103 -2.60 21.33 8.92
N LYS A 104 -1.91 20.23 9.27
CA LYS A 104 -0.85 20.24 10.32
C LYS A 104 0.25 19.18 10.10
N ARG A 105 1.53 19.49 10.33
CA ARG A 105 2.70 18.55 10.27
C ARG A 105 2.80 17.65 11.52
N ALA A 106 3.32 16.43 11.36
CA ALA A 106 3.49 15.44 12.44
C ALA A 106 4.95 14.93 12.51
N PHE A 107 5.42 14.58 13.72
CA PHE A 107 6.79 14.11 13.96
C PHE A 107 6.80 12.80 14.76
N CYS A 108 7.84 11.99 14.56
CA CYS A 108 8.14 10.80 15.35
C CYS A 108 9.56 10.91 15.95
N LEU A 109 9.77 10.34 17.14
CA LEU A 109 11.06 10.32 17.85
C LEU A 109 11.69 8.92 17.75
N GLU A 110 12.98 8.86 17.44
CA GLU A 110 13.79 7.63 17.31
C GLU A 110 15.02 7.73 18.24
N ASP A 111 15.49 6.60 18.81
CA ASP A 111 16.74 6.51 19.59
C ASP A 111 17.94 6.02 18.76
N GLU A 112 19.15 5.97 19.35
CA GLU A 112 20.42 5.61 18.68
C GLU A 112 20.44 4.22 18.02
N ASP A 113 19.49 3.32 18.36
CA ASP A 113 19.39 1.96 17.83
C ASP A 113 18.26 1.78 16.79
N ASN A 114 17.61 2.86 16.32
CA ASN A 114 16.39 2.83 15.48
C ASN A 114 15.21 2.07 16.12
N VAL A 115 15.15 1.99 17.45
CA VAL A 115 14.04 1.36 18.18
C VAL A 115 13.16 2.45 18.80
N ILE A 116 11.84 2.38 18.58
CA ILE A 116 10.89 3.28 19.25
C ILE A 116 10.77 2.84 20.71
N ARG A 117 11.52 3.48 21.62
CA ARG A 117 11.40 3.27 23.07
C ARG A 117 10.58 4.39 23.73
N SER A 118 9.79 3.99 24.72
CA SER A 118 9.08 4.91 25.62
C SER A 118 10.06 5.88 26.27
N LEU A 119 9.81 7.18 26.16
CA LEU A 119 10.27 8.18 27.14
C LEU A 119 9.91 7.65 28.53
N ASP A 120 10.88 7.65 29.44
CA ASP A 120 10.87 7.28 30.88
C ASP A 120 9.61 6.57 31.42
N ARG A 121 9.80 5.45 32.14
CA ARG A 121 8.88 4.30 32.46
C ARG A 121 7.35 4.51 32.57
N ASN A 122 6.82 5.73 32.60
CA ASN A 122 5.44 6.09 32.82
C ASN A 122 4.78 6.97 31.72
N MET A 123 5.28 7.00 30.47
CA MET A 123 4.61 7.65 29.32
C MET A 123 4.14 6.63 28.25
N PRO A 124 2.88 6.69 27.73
CA PRO A 124 2.45 5.76 26.68
C PRO A 124 3.00 6.11 25.29
N LEU A 125 3.27 5.08 24.47
CA LEU A 125 3.67 5.21 23.06
C LEU A 125 2.61 6.00 22.25
N GLY A 126 3.03 7.00 21.46
CA GLY A 126 2.12 7.80 20.62
C GLY A 126 2.80 8.78 19.66
N ASN A 127 2.05 9.24 18.66
CA ASN A 127 2.46 10.30 17.73
C ASN A 127 2.24 11.68 18.36
N TYR A 128 3.23 12.56 18.30
CA TYR A 128 3.14 13.91 18.86
C TYR A 128 3.00 14.94 17.73
N THR A 129 2.12 15.92 17.91
CA THR A 129 1.87 17.00 16.94
C THR A 129 2.42 18.31 17.49
N LEU A 130 3.31 18.96 16.73
CA LEU A 130 3.90 20.26 17.07
C LEU A 130 3.09 21.40 16.45
N HIS A 131 2.99 22.54 17.14
CA HIS A 131 2.38 23.77 16.63
C HIS A 131 3.43 24.90 16.72
N LEU A 132 3.93 25.37 15.57
CA LEU A 132 5.07 26.31 15.53
C LEU A 132 4.67 27.79 15.58
N ASP A 133 3.37 28.11 15.47
CA ASP A 133 2.92 29.50 15.37
C ASP A 133 2.48 30.12 16.72
N GLU A 134 2.36 29.34 17.80
CA GLU A 134 1.86 29.83 19.12
C GLU A 134 2.66 29.32 20.35
N GLY A 135 3.82 28.70 20.17
CA GLY A 135 4.52 28.01 21.25
C GLY A 135 3.82 26.70 21.68
N ILE A 136 4.59 25.77 22.23
CA ILE A 136 4.21 24.37 22.48
C ILE A 136 3.84 24.19 23.95
N SER A 137 2.56 24.17 24.34
CA SER A 137 2.18 23.61 25.65
C SER A 137 2.09 22.08 25.59
N ILE A 138 3.06 21.39 26.20
CA ILE A 138 3.05 19.94 26.38
C ILE A 138 2.32 19.62 27.69
N LYS A 139 1.26 18.81 27.59
CA LYS A 139 0.45 18.38 28.72
C LYS A 139 0.90 17.00 29.19
N VAL A 140 1.58 16.93 30.33
CA VAL A 140 2.12 15.68 30.90
C VAL A 140 1.16 15.17 31.98
N CYS A 141 0.60 13.98 31.77
CA CYS A 141 -0.30 13.32 32.73
C CYS A 141 0.48 12.32 33.59
N LEU A 142 0.40 12.47 34.92
CA LEU A 142 1.00 11.58 35.90
C LEU A 142 -0.07 10.60 36.42
N TYR A 143 0.26 9.31 36.45
CA TYR A 143 -0.61 8.22 36.89
C TYR A 143 -0.07 7.62 38.21
N ASP A 144 -0.97 7.17 39.07
CA ASP A 144 -0.66 6.28 40.20
C ASP A 144 -0.66 4.83 39.69
N ASP A 145 0.35 4.06 40.11
CA ASP A 145 0.63 2.69 39.68
C ASP A 145 -0.46 1.66 40.02
N SER A 146 -1.53 2.04 40.73
CA SER A 146 -2.52 1.07 41.20
C SER A 146 -3.87 1.03 40.45
N ASP A 147 -4.25 2.00 39.58
CA ASP A 147 -5.54 1.87 38.85
C ASP A 147 -5.74 2.73 37.56
N ARG A 148 -4.68 3.17 36.86
CA ARG A 148 -4.77 3.87 35.55
C ARG A 148 -5.76 5.06 35.49
N MET A 149 -5.96 5.79 36.58
CA MET A 149 -6.61 7.11 36.56
C MET A 149 -5.55 8.21 36.69
N ALA A 150 -5.62 9.24 35.84
CA ALA A 150 -4.67 10.36 35.84
C ALA A 150 -4.90 11.25 37.08
N VAL A 151 -3.87 11.44 37.90
CA VAL A 151 -3.98 12.14 39.20
C VAL A 151 -3.52 13.59 39.10
N ARG A 152 -2.58 13.91 38.19
CA ARG A 152 -2.12 15.29 37.99
C ARG A 152 -1.69 15.55 36.56
N THR A 153 -1.89 16.80 36.12
CA THR A 153 -1.49 17.26 34.79
C THR A 153 -0.59 18.48 34.95
N GLU A 154 0.59 18.45 34.34
CA GLU A 154 1.48 19.61 34.23
C GLU A 154 1.57 20.09 32.78
N ASP A 155 1.41 21.39 32.58
CA ASP A 155 1.55 22.04 31.28
C ASP A 155 2.94 22.69 31.19
N LYS A 156 3.73 22.35 30.17
CA LYS A 156 5.04 22.96 29.93
C LYS A 156 5.07 23.61 28.55
N THR A 157 5.32 24.92 28.52
CA THR A 157 5.35 25.68 27.26
C THR A 157 6.78 25.82 26.72
N LEU A 158 7.06 25.33 25.51
CA LEU A 158 8.33 25.49 24.79
C LEU A 158 8.07 26.34 23.54
N SER A 159 8.74 27.46 23.39
CA SER A 159 8.33 28.49 22.44
C SER A 159 9.02 28.40 21.08
N THR A 160 10.07 27.57 20.96
CA THR A 160 10.86 27.41 19.73
C THR A 160 11.24 25.96 19.43
N GLU A 161 11.53 25.65 18.16
CA GLU A 161 11.99 24.32 17.74
C GLU A 161 13.33 23.93 18.40
N ASP A 162 14.21 24.92 18.60
CA ASP A 162 15.50 24.71 19.25
C ASP A 162 15.35 24.37 20.75
N GLU A 163 14.40 24.99 21.46
CA GLU A 163 14.07 24.63 22.85
C GLU A 163 13.51 23.21 22.96
N PHE A 164 12.74 22.76 21.96
CA PHE A 164 12.23 21.40 21.91
C PHE A 164 13.34 20.38 21.62
N ARG A 165 14.26 20.70 20.71
CA ARG A 165 15.44 19.86 20.41
C ARG A 165 16.38 19.76 21.62
N ASP A 166 16.62 20.85 22.33
CA ASP A 166 17.42 20.86 23.57
C ASP A 166 16.74 20.07 24.70
N PHE A 167 15.41 20.18 24.85
CA PHE A 167 14.64 19.35 25.77
C PHE A 167 14.78 17.86 25.47
N LEU A 168 14.70 17.46 24.20
CA LEU A 168 14.86 16.06 23.79
C LEU A 168 16.29 15.55 23.99
N SER A 169 17.30 16.35 23.65
CA SER A 169 18.71 16.02 23.81
C SER A 169 19.09 15.77 25.29
N ARG A 170 18.62 16.62 26.21
CA ARG A 170 18.85 16.45 27.66
C ARG A 170 18.17 15.20 28.24
N ASN A 171 17.19 14.64 27.55
CA ASN A 171 16.49 13.42 27.94
C ASN A 171 16.95 12.19 27.14
N GLY A 172 18.08 12.29 26.40
CA GLY A 172 18.73 11.15 25.76
C GLY A 172 18.26 10.81 24.34
N PHE A 173 17.53 11.72 23.67
CA PHE A 173 17.07 11.54 22.29
C PHE A 173 18.01 12.24 21.31
N THR A 174 18.43 11.54 20.26
CA THR A 174 19.47 12.01 19.33
C THR A 174 18.95 12.36 17.94
N GLY A 175 17.68 12.10 17.63
CA GLY A 175 17.08 12.38 16.33
C GLY A 175 15.61 12.81 16.36
N LEU A 176 15.26 13.77 15.50
CA LEU A 176 13.88 14.17 15.21
C LEU A 176 13.59 13.87 13.73
N ARG A 177 12.65 12.96 13.43
CA ARG A 177 12.29 12.63 12.05
C ARG A 177 11.01 13.35 11.66
N GLU A 178 11.11 14.24 10.67
CA GLU A 178 9.96 14.95 10.10
C GLU A 178 9.18 14.03 9.15
N ILE A 179 7.89 13.84 9.42
CA ILE A 179 7.00 13.14 8.51
C ILE A 179 6.32 14.22 7.64
N ASN A 180 6.92 14.50 6.48
CA ASN A 180 6.36 15.44 5.51
C ASN A 180 5.21 14.79 4.71
N SER A 181 4.04 14.61 5.36
CA SER A 181 2.85 14.01 4.73
C SER A 181 1.68 14.98 4.52
N TYR A 182 1.91 16.30 4.56
CA TYR A 182 0.85 17.29 4.35
C TYR A 182 1.15 18.22 3.17
N ARG A 183 0.15 18.40 2.30
CA ARG A 183 0.13 19.50 1.33
C ARG A 183 -0.30 20.79 2.04
N THR A 184 0.36 21.89 1.72
CA THR A 184 -0.18 23.24 1.89
C THR A 184 -1.32 23.42 0.89
N PHE A 185 -2.51 23.78 1.38
CA PHE A 185 -3.63 24.21 0.54
C PHE A 185 -3.78 25.71 0.70
N ASP A 186 -3.57 26.46 -0.37
CA ASP A 186 -3.68 27.92 -0.35
C ASP A 186 -5.15 28.40 -0.43
N ASN A 187 -6.10 27.48 -0.67
CA ASN A 187 -7.50 27.82 -0.89
C ASN A 187 -8.49 26.87 -0.20
N LEU A 188 -9.51 27.43 0.46
CA LEU A 188 -10.49 26.68 1.27
C LEU A 188 -11.47 25.83 0.44
N ASP A 189 -11.58 26.08 -0.87
CA ASP A 189 -12.49 25.37 -1.79
C ASP A 189 -12.07 23.92 -2.09
N ASP A 190 -10.82 23.55 -1.75
CA ASP A 190 -10.29 22.19 -1.93
C ASP A 190 -10.68 21.23 -0.78
N LEU A 191 -11.40 21.72 0.24
CA LEU A 191 -11.78 20.96 1.42
C LEU A 191 -13.20 20.39 1.32
N ARG A 192 -13.37 19.08 1.55
CA ARG A 192 -14.68 18.42 1.69
C ARG A 192 -14.96 18.08 3.17
N PRO A 193 -16.08 18.53 3.77
CA PRO A 193 -16.38 18.26 5.18
C PRO A 193 -16.73 16.78 5.41
N GLY A 194 -16.21 16.20 6.50
CA GLY A 194 -16.48 14.81 6.92
C GLY A 194 -15.48 13.76 6.45
N GLY A 195 -14.53 14.11 5.59
CA GLY A 195 -13.41 13.23 5.27
C GLY A 195 -12.38 13.23 6.40
N MET A 196 -12.17 12.10 7.08
CA MET A 196 -10.81 11.80 7.52
C MET A 196 -10.01 11.65 6.22
N TYR A 197 -9.37 12.73 5.77
CA TYR A 197 -8.27 12.60 4.83
C TYR A 197 -7.15 11.96 5.63
N GLN A 198 -7.15 10.62 5.70
CA GLN A 198 -5.91 9.86 5.77
C GLN A 198 -5.01 10.54 4.74
N GLY A 199 -3.90 11.14 5.17
CA GLY A 199 -2.95 11.70 4.24
C GLY A 199 -2.76 10.68 3.14
N THR A 200 -3.16 10.99 1.91
CA THR A 200 -2.76 10.17 0.79
C THR A 200 -1.24 10.28 0.82
N MET A 201 -0.56 9.25 1.36
CA MET A 201 0.70 8.87 0.76
C MET A 201 0.42 8.90 -0.74
N GLY A 202 1.13 9.76 -1.47
CA GLY A 202 0.94 9.84 -2.91
C GLY A 202 0.96 8.41 -3.45
N LYS A 203 0.02 8.07 -4.34
CA LYS A 203 -0.01 6.72 -4.91
C LYS A 203 1.36 6.40 -5.49
N ILE A 204 1.81 5.16 -5.34
CA ILE A 204 3.07 4.71 -5.92
C ILE A 204 2.91 4.77 -7.43
N LYS A 205 3.66 5.65 -8.08
CA LYS A 205 3.54 5.87 -9.52
C LYS A 205 4.41 4.88 -10.28
N ILE A 206 3.78 4.09 -11.14
CA ILE A 206 4.43 3.04 -11.91
C ILE A 206 4.39 3.33 -13.41
N GLY A 207 5.47 2.96 -14.10
CA GLY A 207 5.54 2.78 -15.53
C GLY A 207 5.64 1.30 -15.89
N ILE A 208 5.16 0.90 -17.07
CA ILE A 208 5.28 -0.49 -17.57
C ILE A 208 6.02 -0.48 -18.90
N ASN A 209 7.13 -1.22 -18.98
CA ASN A 209 7.83 -1.49 -20.23
C ASN A 209 7.47 -2.89 -20.75
N GLY A 210 6.93 -2.97 -21.96
CA GLY A 210 6.37 -4.19 -22.56
C GLY A 210 4.93 -4.44 -22.15
N PHE A 211 3.98 -4.17 -23.04
CA PHE A 211 2.55 -4.29 -22.76
C PHE A 211 1.99 -5.65 -23.20
N GLY A 212 2.74 -6.71 -22.86
CA GLY A 212 2.42 -8.12 -23.11
C GLY A 212 1.44 -8.71 -22.09
N ARG A 213 1.45 -10.04 -21.91
CA ARG A 213 0.59 -10.71 -20.92
C ARG A 213 0.77 -10.13 -19.52
N ILE A 214 1.99 -10.17 -18.98
CA ILE A 214 2.30 -9.65 -17.64
C ILE A 214 2.06 -8.14 -17.56
N GLY A 215 2.59 -7.34 -18.50
CA GLY A 215 2.39 -5.88 -18.48
C GLY A 215 0.92 -5.46 -18.45
N ARG A 216 0.04 -6.09 -19.25
CA ARG A 216 -1.40 -5.78 -19.24
C ARG A 216 -2.09 -6.20 -17.95
N LEU A 217 -1.72 -7.34 -17.38
CA LEU A 217 -2.34 -7.83 -16.15
C LEU A 217 -1.84 -7.05 -14.92
N VAL A 218 -0.56 -6.68 -14.88
CA VAL A 218 -0.02 -5.72 -13.90
C VAL A 218 -0.77 -4.39 -13.98
N ALA A 219 -1.04 -3.88 -15.19
CA ALA A 219 -1.88 -2.70 -15.36
C ALA A 219 -3.31 -2.92 -14.83
N ARG A 220 -3.93 -4.08 -15.09
CA ARG A 220 -5.25 -4.41 -14.54
C ARG A 220 -5.25 -4.47 -13.02
N VAL A 221 -4.20 -4.97 -12.38
CA VAL A 221 -4.06 -4.99 -10.91
C VAL A 221 -3.88 -3.56 -10.39
N ALA A 222 -2.97 -2.79 -10.96
CA ALA A 222 -2.71 -1.40 -10.55
C ALA A 222 -3.96 -0.51 -10.66
N LEU A 223 -4.73 -0.62 -11.74
CA LEU A 223 -5.95 0.16 -11.95
C LEU A 223 -7.08 -0.20 -10.98
N GLN A 224 -6.99 -1.35 -10.32
CA GLN A 224 -7.93 -1.78 -9.28
C GLN A 224 -7.44 -1.45 -7.87
N SER A 225 -6.24 -0.89 -7.75
CA SER A 225 -5.61 -0.57 -6.47
C SER A 225 -5.85 0.88 -6.05
N ASP A 226 -5.90 1.10 -4.74
CA ASP A 226 -6.07 2.42 -4.16
C ASP A 226 -4.73 3.12 -3.89
N ASP A 227 -3.63 2.37 -3.85
CA ASP A 227 -2.31 2.80 -3.45
C ASP A 227 -1.29 2.86 -4.60
N VAL A 228 -1.57 2.24 -5.76
CA VAL A 228 -0.70 2.27 -6.95
C VAL A 228 -1.38 3.01 -8.09
N GLU A 229 -0.61 3.81 -8.82
CA GLU A 229 -1.08 4.58 -9.98
C GLU A 229 -0.22 4.24 -11.21
N LEU A 230 -0.86 3.70 -12.25
CA LEU A 230 -0.22 3.57 -13.55
C LEU A 230 -0.20 4.92 -14.24
N VAL A 231 0.99 5.46 -14.52
CA VAL A 231 1.14 6.77 -15.18
C VAL A 231 1.62 6.66 -16.62
N ALA A 232 2.31 5.57 -16.97
CA ALA A 232 2.81 5.38 -18.32
C ALA A 232 3.02 3.92 -18.72
N VAL A 233 2.97 3.69 -20.04
CA VAL A 233 3.21 2.39 -20.68
C VAL A 233 4.08 2.61 -21.92
N ASN A 234 5.06 1.72 -22.13
CA ASN A 234 5.89 1.71 -23.33
C ASN A 234 5.77 0.37 -24.05
N ASP A 235 5.43 0.39 -25.33
CA ASP A 235 5.58 -0.76 -26.21
C ASP A 235 5.80 -0.31 -27.68
N PRO A 236 6.97 -0.57 -28.28
CA PRO A 236 7.26 -0.14 -29.64
C PRO A 236 6.51 -0.94 -30.72
N PHE A 237 5.80 -2.01 -30.35
CA PHE A 237 5.07 -2.88 -31.29
C PHE A 237 3.55 -2.69 -31.21
N ILE A 238 3.06 -1.84 -30.31
CA ILE A 238 1.63 -1.65 -30.05
C ILE A 238 1.28 -0.17 -30.11
N THR A 239 0.47 0.23 -31.09
CA THR A 239 -0.05 1.60 -31.18
C THR A 239 -1.06 1.88 -30.08
N THR A 240 -1.30 3.15 -29.74
CA THR A 240 -2.26 3.57 -28.70
C THR A 240 -3.67 3.00 -28.90
N ASP A 241 -4.18 3.00 -30.13
CA ASP A 241 -5.48 2.40 -30.45
C ASP A 241 -5.47 0.87 -30.25
N TYR A 242 -4.40 0.20 -30.70
CA TYR A 242 -4.29 -1.25 -30.56
C TYR A 242 -4.12 -1.67 -29.09
N MET A 243 -3.42 -0.84 -28.30
CA MET A 243 -3.25 -1.02 -26.87
C MET A 243 -4.59 -1.00 -26.13
N THR A 244 -5.50 -0.12 -26.54
CA THR A 244 -6.88 -0.07 -26.03
C THR A 244 -7.62 -1.38 -26.30
N TYR A 245 -7.52 -1.91 -27.53
CA TYR A 245 -8.14 -3.19 -27.89
C TYR A 245 -7.58 -4.36 -27.07
N MET A 246 -6.24 -4.51 -27.03
CA MET A 246 -5.56 -5.60 -26.34
C MET A 246 -5.78 -5.56 -24.82
N PHE A 247 -5.97 -4.38 -24.24
CA PHE A 247 -6.30 -4.25 -22.82
C PHE A 247 -7.77 -4.57 -22.55
N LYS A 248 -8.68 -4.05 -23.40
CA LYS A 248 -10.13 -4.20 -23.24
C LYS A 248 -10.55 -5.67 -23.32
N TYR A 249 -10.02 -6.44 -24.26
CA TYR A 249 -10.38 -7.83 -24.46
C TYR A 249 -9.22 -8.76 -24.11
N ASP A 250 -9.45 -9.67 -23.15
CA ASP A 250 -8.51 -10.72 -22.80
C ASP A 250 -9.21 -12.08 -22.89
N SER A 251 -8.59 -13.02 -23.60
CA SER A 251 -9.18 -14.36 -23.83
C SER A 251 -9.25 -15.21 -22.57
N VAL A 252 -8.42 -14.91 -21.55
CA VAL A 252 -8.36 -15.67 -20.30
C VAL A 252 -9.08 -14.89 -19.20
N HIS A 253 -8.67 -13.64 -18.99
CA HIS A 253 -9.12 -12.82 -17.85
C HIS A 253 -10.33 -11.96 -18.18
N GLY A 254 -11.02 -12.28 -19.28
CA GLY A 254 -12.23 -11.62 -19.74
C GLY A 254 -12.06 -10.15 -20.12
N GLN A 255 -13.20 -9.52 -20.43
CA GLN A 255 -13.22 -8.12 -20.82
C GLN A 255 -13.01 -7.20 -19.61
N TRP A 256 -12.21 -6.15 -19.77
CA TRP A 256 -12.17 -5.05 -18.82
C TRP A 256 -13.48 -4.25 -18.86
N LYS A 257 -14.20 -4.22 -17.73
CA LYS A 257 -15.51 -3.55 -17.60
C LYS A 257 -15.58 -2.47 -16.51
N LYS A 258 -14.53 -2.30 -15.71
CA LYS A 258 -14.57 -1.42 -14.52
C LYS A 258 -14.66 0.06 -14.89
N ASN A 259 -13.90 0.49 -15.89
CA ASN A 259 -13.86 1.86 -16.35
C ASN A 259 -13.90 1.89 -17.88
N GLU A 260 -14.47 2.96 -18.43
CA GLU A 260 -14.42 3.19 -19.86
C GLU A 260 -12.96 3.42 -20.30
N LEU A 261 -12.54 2.75 -21.38
CA LEU A 261 -11.25 3.03 -22.01
C LEU A 261 -11.45 3.95 -23.21
N LYS A 262 -10.71 5.05 -23.24
CA LYS A 262 -10.68 5.98 -24.38
C LYS A 262 -9.26 6.29 -24.79
N VAL A 263 -9.08 6.53 -26.08
CA VAL A 263 -7.88 7.17 -26.61
C VAL A 263 -8.13 8.67 -26.56
N LYS A 264 -7.31 9.41 -25.80
CA LYS A 264 -7.41 10.88 -25.74
C LYS A 264 -6.71 11.51 -26.95
N ASP A 265 -5.51 11.02 -27.24
CA ASP A 265 -4.67 11.44 -28.34
C ASP A 265 -3.69 10.31 -28.69
N SER A 266 -2.86 10.49 -29.72
CA SER A 266 -1.90 9.47 -30.20
C SER A 266 -0.90 9.00 -29.14
N LYS A 267 -0.83 9.69 -28.01
CA LYS A 267 0.20 9.59 -26.99
C LYS A 267 -0.38 9.36 -25.59
N THR A 268 -1.70 9.24 -25.44
CA THR A 268 -2.38 9.19 -24.13
C THR A 268 -3.62 8.29 -24.17
N LEU A 269 -3.68 7.34 -23.24
CA LEU A 269 -4.86 6.54 -22.93
C LEU A 269 -5.59 7.10 -21.70
N LEU A 270 -6.90 6.93 -21.65
CA LEU A 270 -7.75 7.25 -20.51
C LEU A 270 -8.37 5.98 -19.96
N PHE A 271 -8.14 5.71 -18.67
CA PHE A 271 -8.82 4.68 -17.91
C PHE A 271 -9.84 5.37 -16.98
N GLY A 272 -11.08 5.50 -17.44
CA GLY A 272 -12.02 6.49 -16.90
C GLY A 272 -11.49 7.89 -17.17
N ASP A 273 -11.34 8.70 -16.13
CA ASP A 273 -10.79 10.06 -16.24
C ASP A 273 -9.26 10.12 -16.03
N LYS A 274 -8.62 8.98 -15.75
CA LYS A 274 -7.18 8.93 -15.42
C LYS A 274 -6.32 8.81 -16.69
N PRO A 275 -5.44 9.78 -16.99
CA PRO A 275 -4.55 9.72 -18.13
C PRO A 275 -3.34 8.82 -17.89
N VAL A 276 -3.00 8.00 -18.88
CA VAL A 276 -1.80 7.16 -18.93
C VAL A 276 -1.05 7.47 -20.21
N ARG A 277 0.21 7.89 -20.07
CA ARG A 277 1.07 8.24 -21.20
C ARG A 277 1.50 6.97 -21.95
N VAL A 278 1.45 7.01 -23.28
CA VAL A 278 1.93 5.93 -24.15
C VAL A 278 3.22 6.32 -24.85
N PHE A 279 4.24 5.47 -24.71
CA PHE A 279 5.50 5.54 -25.42
C PHE A 279 5.65 4.34 -26.36
N GLY A 280 6.50 4.50 -27.38
CA GLY A 280 6.80 3.46 -28.37
C GLY A 280 8.30 3.38 -28.68
N SER A 281 9.15 3.56 -27.66
CA SER A 281 10.60 3.48 -27.83
C SER A 281 11.10 2.04 -27.66
N ARG A 282 12.05 1.66 -28.52
CA ARG A 282 12.77 0.37 -28.42
C ARG A 282 13.91 0.42 -27.43
N ASN A 283 14.51 1.59 -27.25
CA ASN A 283 15.65 1.77 -26.36
C ASN A 283 15.14 2.23 -24.99
N PRO A 284 15.32 1.42 -23.93
CA PRO A 284 14.87 1.76 -22.57
C PRO A 284 15.41 3.10 -22.04
N GLU A 285 16.58 3.55 -22.51
CA GLU A 285 17.22 4.80 -22.09
C GLU A 285 16.49 6.05 -22.61
N GLU A 286 15.75 5.92 -23.71
CA GLU A 286 15.07 7.03 -24.37
C GLU A 286 13.64 7.26 -23.85
N ILE A 287 13.18 6.44 -22.90
CA ILE A 287 11.83 6.54 -22.35
C ILE A 287 11.85 7.57 -21.20
N PRO A 288 11.14 8.71 -21.32
CA PRO A 288 11.22 9.79 -20.35
C PRO A 288 10.29 9.53 -19.15
N TRP A 289 10.61 8.52 -18.34
CA TRP A 289 9.87 8.15 -17.13
C TRP A 289 9.75 9.31 -16.12
N GLY A 290 10.80 10.12 -15.99
CA GLY A 290 10.83 11.29 -15.10
C GLY A 290 9.78 12.35 -15.47
N GLU A 291 9.52 12.57 -16.76
CA GLU A 291 8.53 13.56 -17.23
C GLU A 291 7.09 13.21 -16.82
N VAL A 292 6.80 11.92 -16.65
CA VAL A 292 5.49 11.40 -16.25
C VAL A 292 5.42 11.04 -14.76
N GLY A 293 6.53 11.23 -14.04
CA GLY A 293 6.64 10.93 -12.62
C GLY A 293 6.56 9.43 -12.28
N ALA A 294 6.94 8.55 -13.22
CA ALA A 294 7.01 7.11 -12.95
C ALA A 294 8.21 6.81 -12.05
N GLU A 295 7.97 6.47 -10.79
CA GLU A 295 9.02 6.18 -9.82
C GLU A 295 9.52 4.74 -9.96
N TYR A 296 8.61 3.80 -10.14
CA TYR A 296 8.91 2.39 -10.36
C TYR A 296 8.62 2.03 -11.81
N VAL A 297 9.50 1.25 -12.43
CA VAL A 297 9.27 0.67 -13.76
C VAL A 297 9.16 -0.84 -13.67
N VAL A 298 8.08 -1.39 -14.20
CA VAL A 298 7.92 -2.83 -14.41
C VAL A 298 8.52 -3.18 -15.76
N GLU A 299 9.67 -3.87 -15.72
CA GLU A 299 10.34 -4.38 -16.92
C GLU A 299 9.76 -5.75 -17.27
N SER A 300 8.84 -5.76 -18.25
CA SER A 300 8.07 -6.93 -18.67
C SER A 300 8.15 -7.25 -20.16
N THR A 301 9.21 -6.78 -20.83
CA THR A 301 9.49 -7.10 -22.24
C THR A 301 10.05 -8.50 -22.43
N GLY A 302 10.71 -9.03 -21.39
CA GLY A 302 11.43 -10.31 -21.42
C GLY A 302 12.81 -10.26 -22.10
N VAL A 303 13.27 -9.09 -22.58
CA VAL A 303 14.59 -8.96 -23.23
C VAL A 303 15.62 -8.17 -22.41
N PHE A 304 15.18 -7.39 -21.42
CA PHE A 304 16.03 -6.59 -20.54
C PHE A 304 16.11 -7.17 -19.11
N THR A 305 16.36 -8.48 -19.00
CA THR A 305 16.42 -9.19 -17.70
C THR A 305 17.79 -9.11 -17.02
N ASP A 306 18.80 -8.58 -17.71
CA ASP A 306 20.13 -8.33 -17.15
C ASP A 306 20.12 -7.00 -16.40
N LYS A 307 20.78 -6.92 -15.23
CA LYS A 307 20.82 -5.72 -14.38
C LYS A 307 21.23 -4.47 -15.16
N ASP A 308 22.31 -4.54 -15.93
CA ASP A 308 22.83 -3.40 -16.70
C ASP A 308 21.86 -2.93 -17.79
N LYS A 309 21.12 -3.86 -18.40
CA LYS A 309 20.10 -3.52 -19.40
C LYS A 309 18.87 -2.90 -18.78
N ALA A 310 18.43 -3.41 -17.62
CA ALA A 310 17.32 -2.84 -16.87
C ALA A 310 17.66 -1.45 -16.30
N ALA A 311 18.94 -1.21 -15.96
CA ALA A 311 19.44 0.07 -15.46
C ALA A 311 19.24 1.23 -16.45
N ALA A 312 19.08 0.92 -17.74
CA ALA A 312 18.76 1.91 -18.77
C ALA A 312 17.51 2.74 -18.43
N HIS A 313 16.52 2.19 -17.73
CA HIS A 313 15.34 2.94 -17.29
C HIS A 313 15.65 4.05 -16.28
N LEU A 314 16.71 3.90 -15.49
CA LEU A 314 17.12 4.92 -14.50
C LEU A 314 17.59 6.20 -15.21
N LYS A 315 18.20 6.07 -16.40
CA LYS A 315 18.58 7.22 -17.25
C LYS A 315 17.36 8.01 -17.73
N GLY A 316 16.23 7.32 -17.91
CA GLY A 316 14.94 7.92 -18.24
C GLY A 316 14.25 8.64 -17.07
N GLY A 317 14.84 8.61 -15.86
CA GLY A 317 14.31 9.27 -14.67
C GLY A 317 13.45 8.39 -13.75
N ALA A 318 13.39 7.08 -14.00
CA ALA A 318 12.83 6.14 -13.05
C ALA A 318 13.75 6.00 -11.82
N LYS A 319 13.17 5.77 -10.64
CA LYS A 319 13.94 5.55 -9.39
C LYS A 319 14.27 4.08 -9.18
N LYS A 320 13.31 3.20 -9.46
CA LYS A 320 13.41 1.75 -9.20
C LYS A 320 12.91 0.94 -10.39
N VAL A 321 13.45 -0.26 -10.57
CA VAL A 321 13.06 -1.19 -11.63
C VAL A 321 12.77 -2.58 -11.06
N VAL A 322 11.61 -3.13 -11.41
CA VAL A 322 11.22 -4.50 -11.09
C VAL A 322 11.16 -5.33 -12.38
N ILE A 323 12.11 -6.25 -12.53
CA ILE A 323 12.18 -7.19 -13.65
C ILE A 323 11.14 -8.30 -13.42
N SER A 324 10.21 -8.46 -14.36
CA SER A 324 9.12 -9.44 -14.29
C SER A 324 9.51 -10.83 -14.82
N ALA A 325 10.76 -11.22 -14.59
CA ALA A 325 11.35 -12.50 -14.99
C ALA A 325 12.61 -12.78 -14.15
N PRO A 326 13.12 -14.03 -14.09
CA PRO A 326 14.39 -14.32 -13.47
C PRO A 326 15.52 -13.49 -14.07
N SER A 327 16.34 -12.93 -13.19
CA SER A 327 17.58 -12.26 -13.57
C SER A 327 18.79 -13.13 -13.21
N LYS A 328 19.83 -13.04 -14.03
CA LYS A 328 21.10 -13.73 -13.76
C LYS A 328 21.89 -13.01 -12.65
N ASP A 329 21.76 -11.69 -12.58
CA ASP A 329 22.64 -10.76 -11.86
C ASP A 329 21.89 -9.76 -10.95
N ALA A 330 20.61 -9.45 -11.21
CA ALA A 330 19.80 -8.68 -10.28
C ALA A 330 19.31 -9.56 -9.09
N PRO A 331 19.28 -9.02 -7.86
CA PRO A 331 18.76 -9.75 -6.71
C PRO A 331 17.29 -10.13 -6.93
N MET A 332 16.95 -11.36 -6.53
CA MET A 332 15.59 -11.89 -6.67
C MET A 332 14.87 -11.85 -5.33
N PHE A 333 13.62 -11.40 -5.37
CA PHE A 333 12.73 -11.39 -4.22
C PHE A 333 11.45 -12.15 -4.55
N VAL A 334 10.97 -12.93 -3.59
CA VAL A 334 9.67 -13.59 -3.62
C VAL A 334 8.91 -13.19 -2.36
N MET A 335 7.71 -12.62 -2.55
CA MET A 335 6.85 -12.20 -1.46
C MET A 335 6.45 -13.38 -0.57
N GLY A 336 6.52 -13.19 0.76
CA GLY A 336 6.32 -14.22 1.78
C GLY A 336 7.53 -15.12 2.03
N VAL A 337 8.66 -14.86 1.36
CA VAL A 337 9.86 -15.72 1.44
C VAL A 337 11.06 -14.92 1.90
N ASN A 338 11.50 -13.96 1.09
CA ASN A 338 12.71 -13.18 1.35
C ASN A 338 12.56 -11.69 1.01
N GLU A 339 11.35 -11.19 0.78
CA GLU A 339 11.11 -9.77 0.49
C GLU A 339 11.73 -8.85 1.55
N LYS A 340 11.72 -9.28 2.82
CA LYS A 340 12.30 -8.54 3.96
C LYS A 340 13.82 -8.36 3.90
N GLU A 341 14.51 -9.07 3.01
CA GLU A 341 15.94 -8.87 2.75
C GLU A 341 16.20 -7.70 1.78
N TYR A 342 15.14 -7.12 1.20
CA TYR A 342 15.24 -5.93 0.38
C TYR A 342 15.82 -4.76 1.18
N LYS A 343 16.67 -3.98 0.51
CA LYS A 343 17.25 -2.74 1.05
C LYS A 343 16.99 -1.61 0.06
N SER A 344 16.67 -0.43 0.59
CA SER A 344 16.27 0.73 -0.21
C SER A 344 17.38 1.31 -1.09
N ASP A 345 18.64 0.90 -0.91
CA ASP A 345 19.77 1.20 -1.81
C ASP A 345 19.79 0.31 -3.07
N ILE A 346 18.96 -0.74 -3.12
CA ILE A 346 18.83 -1.60 -4.30
C ILE A 346 17.81 -0.98 -5.26
N ASP A 347 18.30 -0.51 -6.42
CA ASP A 347 17.46 0.13 -7.43
C ASP A 347 16.78 -0.85 -8.40
N ILE A 348 17.41 -1.99 -8.66
CA ILE A 348 17.00 -2.93 -9.69
C ILE A 348 16.87 -4.31 -9.07
N VAL A 349 15.66 -4.86 -9.12
CA VAL A 349 15.33 -6.16 -8.54
C VAL A 349 14.60 -7.04 -9.56
N SER A 350 14.57 -8.34 -9.30
CA SER A 350 13.77 -9.31 -10.05
C SER A 350 12.71 -9.93 -9.15
N ASN A 351 11.48 -10.02 -9.64
CA ASN A 351 10.40 -10.75 -8.96
C ASN A 351 10.45 -12.27 -9.25
N ALA A 352 11.61 -12.80 -9.62
CA ALA A 352 11.83 -14.18 -10.04
C ALA A 352 10.88 -14.65 -11.17
N SER A 353 10.50 -15.93 -11.20
CA SER A 353 9.51 -16.49 -12.14
C SER A 353 8.19 -16.81 -11.44
N CYS A 354 7.11 -16.99 -12.21
CA CYS A 354 5.84 -17.52 -11.71
C CYS A 354 6.00 -18.88 -11.00
N THR A 355 6.75 -19.82 -11.60
CA THR A 355 7.03 -21.13 -10.98
C THR A 355 7.85 -21.00 -9.69
N THR A 356 8.80 -20.08 -9.60
CA THR A 356 9.55 -19.83 -8.34
C THR A 356 8.64 -19.23 -7.27
N ASN A 357 7.73 -18.32 -7.65
CA ASN A 357 6.73 -17.76 -6.73
C ASN A 357 5.75 -18.83 -6.22
N CYS A 358 5.47 -19.87 -6.99
CA CYS A 358 4.68 -21.02 -6.54
C CYS A 358 5.50 -21.96 -5.63
N LEU A 359 6.70 -22.32 -6.05
CA LEU A 359 7.52 -23.33 -5.37
C LEU A 359 8.13 -22.82 -4.06
N ALA A 360 8.60 -21.58 -3.99
CA ALA A 360 9.37 -21.08 -2.85
C ALA A 360 8.55 -20.99 -1.54
N PRO A 361 7.30 -20.48 -1.52
CA PRO A 361 6.47 -20.50 -0.31
C PRO A 361 6.21 -21.92 0.21
N LEU A 362 5.92 -22.86 -0.69
CA LEU A 362 5.71 -24.26 -0.33
C LEU A 362 7.00 -24.89 0.23
N ALA A 363 8.12 -24.70 -0.46
CA ALA A 363 9.42 -25.22 -0.03
C ALA A 363 9.86 -24.60 1.30
N LYS A 364 9.54 -23.32 1.55
CA LYS A 364 9.80 -22.64 2.84
C LYS A 364 9.10 -23.36 3.98
N VAL A 365 7.78 -23.56 3.89
CA VAL A 365 7.00 -24.22 4.96
C VAL A 365 7.53 -25.63 5.23
N ILE A 366 7.75 -26.41 4.17
CA ILE A 366 8.24 -27.78 4.31
C ILE A 366 9.65 -27.80 4.93
N ASN A 367 10.54 -26.92 4.47
CA ASN A 367 11.91 -26.88 4.99
C ASN A 367 11.97 -26.40 6.44
N ASP A 368 11.21 -25.36 6.80
CA ASP A 368 11.25 -24.78 8.14
C ASP A 368 10.75 -25.77 9.20
N ILE A 369 9.81 -26.66 8.85
CA ILE A 369 9.17 -27.59 9.81
C ILE A 369 9.77 -29.00 9.73
N PHE A 370 10.03 -29.50 8.52
CA PHE A 370 10.43 -30.90 8.30
C PHE A 370 11.85 -31.05 7.76
N GLY A 371 12.47 -29.98 7.27
CA GLY A 371 13.80 -29.99 6.64
C GLY A 371 13.78 -30.70 5.28
N ILE A 372 14.10 -29.97 4.20
CA ILE A 372 14.27 -30.61 2.88
C ILE A 372 15.72 -31.10 2.76
N VAL A 373 15.89 -32.40 2.51
CA VAL A 373 17.19 -33.02 2.22
C VAL A 373 17.55 -32.76 0.76
N GLU A 374 16.66 -33.14 -0.14
CA GLU A 374 16.78 -32.96 -1.59
C GLU A 374 15.39 -33.05 -2.25
N GLY A 375 15.23 -32.44 -3.42
CA GLY A 375 13.97 -32.50 -4.15
C GLY A 375 14.10 -32.23 -5.65
N LEU A 376 13.21 -32.88 -6.39
CA LEU A 376 13.06 -32.72 -7.83
C LEU A 376 11.67 -32.18 -8.13
N MET A 377 11.64 -31.11 -8.91
CA MET A 377 10.40 -30.44 -9.31
C MET A 377 10.10 -30.68 -10.78
N THR A 378 8.85 -30.99 -11.07
CA THR A 378 8.28 -30.89 -12.41
C THR A 378 7.20 -29.82 -12.37
N THR A 379 7.15 -28.93 -13.34
CA THR A 379 5.96 -28.09 -13.54
C THR A 379 5.27 -28.46 -14.84
N VAL A 380 3.98 -28.78 -14.75
CA VAL A 380 3.10 -28.89 -15.91
C VAL A 380 2.55 -27.49 -16.13
N HIS A 381 3.03 -26.85 -17.19
CA HIS A 381 2.90 -25.42 -17.38
C HIS A 381 2.08 -25.12 -18.63
N SER A 382 1.16 -24.16 -18.51
CA SER A 382 0.41 -23.61 -19.64
C SER A 382 1.31 -23.02 -20.73
N ILE A 383 0.77 -22.90 -21.94
CA ILE A 383 1.49 -22.33 -23.08
C ILE A 383 1.85 -20.87 -22.81
N THR A 384 2.99 -20.41 -23.33
CA THR A 384 3.41 -19.00 -23.24
C THR A 384 3.73 -18.40 -24.60
N ALA A 385 3.85 -17.07 -24.64
CA ALA A 385 4.05 -16.30 -25.88
C ALA A 385 5.34 -16.63 -26.65
N THR A 386 6.30 -17.35 -26.05
CA THR A 386 7.52 -17.76 -26.74
C THR A 386 7.31 -18.98 -27.65
N GLN A 387 6.27 -19.78 -27.41
CA GLN A 387 5.94 -20.98 -28.18
C GLN A 387 5.26 -20.64 -29.52
N LYS A 388 5.22 -21.61 -30.43
CA LYS A 388 4.71 -21.44 -31.80
C LYS A 388 3.37 -22.15 -31.99
N THR A 389 2.49 -21.56 -32.79
CA THR A 389 1.19 -22.17 -33.15
C THR A 389 1.36 -23.43 -33.99
N VAL A 390 2.35 -23.43 -34.89
CA VAL A 390 2.75 -24.55 -35.75
C VAL A 390 4.25 -24.80 -35.58
N ASP A 391 4.73 -25.95 -36.08
CA ASP A 391 6.15 -26.28 -36.07
C ASP A 391 6.97 -25.18 -36.78
N GLY A 392 7.87 -24.53 -36.05
CA GLY A 392 8.65 -23.40 -36.54
C GLY A 392 10.00 -23.21 -35.83
N PRO A 393 10.87 -22.33 -36.35
CA PRO A 393 12.22 -22.17 -35.83
C PRO A 393 12.27 -21.61 -34.40
N SER A 394 13.07 -22.24 -33.54
CA SER A 394 13.39 -21.77 -32.19
C SER A 394 14.84 -22.15 -31.85
N MET A 395 15.78 -21.28 -32.20
CA MET A 395 17.22 -21.61 -32.20
C MET A 395 17.80 -21.98 -30.83
N LYS A 396 17.24 -21.40 -29.75
CA LYS A 396 17.71 -21.62 -28.37
C LYS A 396 16.94 -22.72 -27.62
N ASP A 397 15.79 -23.14 -28.16
CA ASP A 397 14.94 -24.19 -27.58
C ASP A 397 14.14 -24.87 -28.71
N TRP A 398 14.73 -25.90 -29.32
CA TRP A 398 14.13 -26.59 -30.46
C TRP A 398 12.77 -27.20 -30.12
N ARG A 399 12.59 -27.69 -28.89
CA ARG A 399 11.33 -28.28 -28.44
C ARG A 399 10.24 -27.22 -28.35
N GLY A 400 10.56 -26.03 -27.84
CA GLY A 400 9.66 -24.87 -27.82
C GLY A 400 9.23 -24.35 -29.20
N GLY A 401 9.90 -24.78 -30.28
CA GLY A 401 9.50 -24.48 -31.66
C GLY A 401 8.38 -25.36 -32.21
N ARG A 402 8.02 -26.46 -31.52
CA ARG A 402 6.95 -27.37 -31.95
C ARG A 402 5.56 -26.80 -31.67
N ALA A 403 4.55 -27.25 -32.42
CA ALA A 403 3.17 -26.80 -32.32
C ALA A 403 2.62 -26.90 -30.90
N ALA A 404 2.39 -25.74 -30.26
CA ALA A 404 2.19 -25.61 -28.81
C ALA A 404 0.92 -26.32 -28.30
N SER A 405 -0.19 -26.22 -29.02
CA SER A 405 -1.49 -26.75 -28.59
C SER A 405 -1.72 -28.22 -28.95
N PHE A 406 -0.70 -28.91 -29.46
CA PHE A 406 -0.81 -30.30 -29.94
C PHE A 406 0.25 -31.23 -29.34
N ASN A 407 1.11 -30.72 -28.45
CA ASN A 407 2.21 -31.47 -27.88
C ASN A 407 2.31 -31.25 -26.36
N ILE A 408 2.77 -32.29 -25.66
CA ILE A 408 3.44 -32.15 -24.38
C ILE A 408 4.91 -31.87 -24.68
N ILE A 409 5.39 -30.67 -24.35
CA ILE A 409 6.72 -30.20 -24.75
C ILE A 409 7.62 -30.13 -23.52
N PRO A 410 8.61 -31.03 -23.36
CA PRO A 410 9.56 -30.90 -22.26
C PRO A 410 10.45 -29.67 -22.46
N SER A 411 10.68 -28.93 -21.39
CA SER A 411 11.41 -27.66 -21.36
C SER A 411 12.31 -27.60 -20.11
N SER A 412 13.44 -26.91 -20.22
CA SER A 412 14.29 -26.63 -19.07
C SER A 412 13.69 -25.47 -18.25
N THR A 413 13.92 -25.48 -16.94
CA THR A 413 13.54 -24.37 -16.07
C THR A 413 14.58 -24.14 -14.98
N GLY A 414 14.89 -22.88 -14.73
CA GLY A 414 15.74 -22.46 -13.61
C GLY A 414 14.98 -22.30 -12.30
N ALA A 415 13.66 -22.49 -12.28
CA ALA A 415 12.80 -22.07 -11.17
C ALA A 415 13.17 -22.73 -9.83
N ALA A 416 13.41 -24.05 -9.81
CA ALA A 416 13.83 -24.77 -8.61
C ALA A 416 15.24 -24.36 -8.15
N LYS A 417 16.17 -24.11 -9.09
CA LYS A 417 17.50 -23.59 -8.75
C LYS A 417 17.42 -22.17 -8.17
N ALA A 418 16.49 -21.35 -8.65
CA ALA A 418 16.25 -20.01 -8.14
C ALA A 418 15.69 -20.00 -6.70
N VAL A 419 15.05 -21.10 -6.24
CA VAL A 419 14.67 -21.24 -4.83
C VAL A 419 15.91 -21.15 -3.94
N GLY A 420 17.05 -21.74 -4.35
CA GLY A 420 18.31 -21.63 -3.61
C GLY A 420 18.86 -20.21 -3.47
N LYS A 421 18.43 -19.27 -4.33
CA LYS A 421 18.81 -17.86 -4.25
C LYS A 421 17.96 -17.07 -3.24
N VAL A 422 16.67 -17.42 -3.11
CA VAL A 422 15.74 -16.76 -2.18
C VAL A 422 15.60 -17.49 -0.84
N LEU A 423 16.02 -18.74 -0.79
CA LEU A 423 16.12 -19.57 0.42
C LEU A 423 17.51 -20.23 0.42
N PRO A 424 18.56 -19.55 0.93
CA PRO A 424 19.94 -20.04 0.87
C PRO A 424 20.13 -21.45 1.47
N ALA A 425 19.35 -21.82 2.49
CA ALA A 425 19.36 -23.16 3.10
C ALA A 425 18.98 -24.30 2.13
N LEU A 426 18.34 -23.97 1.00
CA LEU A 426 17.94 -24.89 -0.06
C LEU A 426 18.84 -24.82 -1.30
N ASN A 427 19.92 -24.03 -1.24
CA ASN A 427 20.86 -23.92 -2.35
C ASN A 427 21.49 -25.29 -2.67
N GLY A 428 21.43 -25.69 -3.94
CA GLY A 428 21.91 -26.99 -4.41
C GLY A 428 21.01 -28.19 -4.08
N LYS A 429 19.96 -28.03 -3.27
CA LYS A 429 19.06 -29.14 -2.88
C LYS A 429 17.88 -29.34 -3.82
N LEU A 430 17.54 -28.33 -4.61
CA LEU A 430 16.37 -28.33 -5.49
C LEU A 430 16.78 -28.06 -6.95
N THR A 431 16.28 -28.90 -7.85
CA THR A 431 16.32 -28.68 -9.31
C THR A 431 15.07 -29.25 -9.96
N GLY A 432 14.86 -29.02 -11.24
CA GLY A 432 13.66 -29.50 -11.90
C GLY A 432 13.60 -29.30 -13.40
N MET A 433 12.46 -29.66 -13.97
CA MET A 433 12.11 -29.48 -15.38
C MET A 433 10.67 -29.01 -15.54
N ALA A 434 10.26 -28.74 -16.78
CA ALA A 434 8.90 -28.37 -17.11
C ALA A 434 8.36 -29.20 -18.28
N PHE A 435 7.05 -29.39 -18.32
CA PHE A 435 6.31 -29.80 -19.51
C PHE A 435 5.34 -28.69 -19.88
N ARG A 436 5.45 -28.13 -21.09
CA ARG A 436 4.42 -27.24 -21.64
C ARG A 436 3.28 -28.09 -22.17
N VAL A 437 2.05 -27.75 -21.82
CA VAL A 437 0.85 -28.48 -22.25
C VAL A 437 -0.18 -27.54 -22.87
N PRO A 438 -1.13 -28.05 -23.69
CA PRO A 438 -2.15 -27.26 -24.40
C PRO A 438 -3.23 -26.60 -23.53
N THR A 439 -2.86 -25.90 -22.47
CA THR A 439 -3.74 -25.10 -21.62
C THR A 439 -3.39 -23.63 -21.74
N VAL A 440 -4.40 -22.76 -21.68
CA VAL A 440 -4.25 -21.32 -21.98
C VAL A 440 -3.62 -20.53 -20.83
N ASP A 441 -3.90 -20.94 -19.60
CA ASP A 441 -3.37 -20.36 -18.36
C ASP A 441 -3.56 -21.36 -17.22
N VAL A 442 -3.00 -21.03 -16.06
CA VAL A 442 -2.83 -21.86 -14.86
C VAL A 442 -1.83 -22.98 -15.10
N SER A 443 -0.95 -23.16 -14.13
CA SER A 443 0.09 -24.17 -14.13
C SER A 443 0.12 -24.87 -12.78
N VAL A 444 0.82 -25.98 -12.71
CA VAL A 444 0.96 -26.77 -11.48
C VAL A 444 2.41 -27.18 -11.26
N VAL A 445 2.84 -27.12 -10.01
CA VAL A 445 4.11 -27.64 -9.52
C VAL A 445 3.85 -29.01 -8.89
N ASP A 446 4.64 -29.99 -9.30
CA ASP A 446 4.87 -31.26 -8.64
C ASP A 446 6.28 -31.20 -8.01
N LEU A 447 6.35 -31.15 -6.69
CA LEU A 447 7.60 -31.25 -5.95
C LEU A 447 7.68 -32.64 -5.31
N THR A 448 8.62 -33.46 -5.74
CA THR A 448 8.95 -34.71 -5.07
C THR A 448 10.19 -34.48 -4.21
N ALA A 449 10.04 -34.58 -2.89
CA ALA A 449 11.11 -34.25 -1.96
C ALA A 449 11.31 -35.32 -0.89
N ARG A 450 12.58 -35.48 -0.50
CA ARG A 450 12.96 -36.20 0.72
C ARG A 450 13.04 -35.20 1.87
N ILE A 451 12.29 -35.48 2.94
CA ILE A 451 12.27 -34.68 4.17
C ILE A 451 13.05 -35.35 5.29
N GLU A 452 13.70 -34.56 6.13
CA GLU A 452 14.57 -35.03 7.21
C GLU A 452 13.76 -35.56 8.40
N LYS A 453 12.86 -34.73 8.92
CA LYS A 453 11.93 -35.12 10.00
C LYS A 453 10.78 -35.90 9.40
N LYS A 454 10.58 -37.11 9.92
CA LYS A 454 9.43 -37.96 9.58
C LYS A 454 8.12 -37.26 9.87
N ALA A 455 7.18 -37.35 8.93
CA ALA A 455 5.84 -36.84 9.09
C ALA A 455 4.85 -37.67 8.26
N SER A 456 3.67 -37.92 8.83
CA SER A 456 2.51 -38.37 8.09
C SER A 456 2.04 -37.30 7.10
N TYR A 457 1.33 -37.71 6.04
CA TYR A 457 0.81 -36.74 5.08
C TYR A 457 -0.20 -35.78 5.70
N ASP A 458 -0.96 -36.23 6.70
CA ASP A 458 -1.90 -35.37 7.46
C ASP A 458 -1.17 -34.29 8.28
N GLU A 459 -0.05 -34.60 8.91
CA GLU A 459 0.78 -33.60 9.61
C GLU A 459 1.35 -32.56 8.64
N ILE A 460 1.77 -32.98 7.44
CA ILE A 460 2.27 -32.06 6.43
C ILE A 460 1.15 -31.15 5.90
N LYS A 461 -0.02 -31.73 5.62
CA LYS A 461 -1.22 -30.97 5.23
C LYS A 461 -1.58 -29.92 6.29
N ALA A 462 -1.58 -30.29 7.57
CA ALA A 462 -1.89 -29.38 8.67
C ALA A 462 -0.90 -28.21 8.75
N ALA A 463 0.39 -28.48 8.62
CA ALA A 463 1.44 -27.46 8.61
C ALA A 463 1.29 -26.46 7.44
N ILE A 464 0.97 -26.96 6.24
CA ILE A 464 0.74 -26.11 5.06
C ILE A 464 -0.54 -25.28 5.22
N LYS A 465 -1.62 -25.88 5.75
CA LYS A 465 -2.88 -25.20 6.04
C LYS A 465 -2.67 -24.05 7.04
N GLU A 466 -1.97 -24.32 8.15
CA GLU A 466 -1.64 -23.31 9.16
C GLU A 466 -0.86 -22.13 8.56
N ALA A 467 0.17 -22.42 7.77
CA ALA A 467 0.94 -21.36 7.09
C ALA A 467 0.08 -20.55 6.12
N SER A 468 -0.83 -21.21 5.37
CA SER A 468 -1.72 -20.56 4.40
C SER A 468 -2.79 -19.66 5.06
N GLU A 469 -3.21 -20.00 6.28
CA GLU A 469 -4.20 -19.24 7.05
C GLU A 469 -3.56 -18.18 7.96
N GLY A 470 -2.25 -18.32 8.22
CA GLY A 470 -1.45 -17.44 9.06
C GLY A 470 -0.41 -16.61 8.28
N SER A 471 0.87 -16.98 8.43
CA SER A 471 2.01 -16.14 8.02
C SER A 471 2.14 -15.93 6.51
N LEU A 472 1.60 -16.83 5.68
CA LEU A 472 1.64 -16.75 4.22
C LEU A 472 0.26 -16.49 3.61
N LYS A 473 -0.69 -16.00 4.40
CA LYS A 473 -2.04 -15.68 3.91
C LYS A 473 -2.00 -14.71 2.72
N GLY A 474 -2.71 -15.07 1.66
CA GLY A 474 -2.72 -14.32 0.40
C GLY A 474 -1.56 -14.64 -0.56
N ILE A 475 -0.53 -15.36 -0.11
CA ILE A 475 0.56 -15.87 -0.92
C ILE A 475 0.40 -17.38 -1.16
N LEU A 476 0.26 -18.14 -0.08
CA LEU A 476 0.02 -19.59 -0.08
C LEU A 476 -1.45 -19.85 0.23
N GLY A 477 -2.08 -20.69 -0.58
CA GLY A 477 -3.43 -21.22 -0.40
C GLY A 477 -3.42 -22.71 -0.10
N TYR A 478 -4.55 -23.21 0.36
CA TYR A 478 -4.78 -24.61 0.68
C TYR A 478 -6.16 -25.03 0.16
N THR A 479 -6.27 -26.21 -0.44
CA THR A 479 -7.55 -26.79 -0.86
C THR A 479 -7.59 -28.30 -0.64
N GLU A 480 -8.78 -28.79 -0.29
CA GLU A 480 -9.14 -30.22 -0.22
C GLU A 480 -10.26 -30.56 -1.22
N ASP A 481 -10.64 -29.62 -2.09
CA ASP A 481 -11.68 -29.82 -3.09
C ASP A 481 -11.11 -30.57 -4.32
N ASP A 482 -11.99 -31.19 -5.10
CA ASP A 482 -11.62 -31.92 -6.33
C ASP A 482 -11.48 -30.94 -7.50
N VAL A 483 -10.46 -30.08 -7.41
CA VAL A 483 -10.18 -28.95 -8.31
C VAL A 483 -9.44 -29.37 -9.59
N VAL A 484 -9.55 -28.52 -10.62
CA VAL A 484 -8.78 -28.59 -11.86
C VAL A 484 -8.22 -27.21 -12.24
N SER A 485 -7.40 -27.14 -13.29
CA SER A 485 -6.66 -25.91 -13.64
C SER A 485 -7.56 -24.68 -13.81
N THR A 486 -8.72 -24.80 -14.45
CA THR A 486 -9.60 -23.65 -14.73
C THR A 486 -10.19 -23.00 -13.48
N ASP A 487 -10.25 -23.72 -12.37
CA ASP A 487 -10.81 -23.21 -11.11
C ASP A 487 -9.91 -22.14 -10.48
N PHE A 488 -8.66 -22.05 -10.93
CA PHE A 488 -7.67 -21.08 -10.45
C PHE A 488 -7.45 -19.88 -11.39
N ILE A 489 -8.19 -19.79 -12.51
CA ILE A 489 -8.09 -18.62 -13.39
C ILE A 489 -8.54 -17.37 -12.61
N GLY A 490 -7.64 -16.40 -12.49
CA GLY A 490 -7.86 -15.18 -11.73
C GLY A 490 -7.61 -15.31 -10.22
N ASP A 491 -7.09 -16.45 -9.75
CA ASP A 491 -6.63 -16.58 -8.37
C ASP A 491 -5.36 -15.74 -8.15
N CYS A 492 -5.39 -14.85 -7.16
CA CYS A 492 -4.32 -13.90 -6.92
C CYS A 492 -3.18 -14.47 -6.07
N ARG A 493 -3.30 -15.69 -5.54
CA ARG A 493 -2.27 -16.35 -4.72
C ARG A 493 -1.11 -16.82 -5.60
N SER A 494 0.07 -16.93 -5.01
CA SER A 494 1.28 -17.40 -5.70
C SER A 494 1.35 -18.91 -5.81
N SER A 495 0.78 -19.62 -4.82
CA SER A 495 0.85 -21.07 -4.66
C SER A 495 -0.43 -21.54 -3.98
N ILE A 496 -1.12 -22.55 -4.51
CA ILE A 496 -2.31 -23.13 -3.90
C ILE A 496 -2.09 -24.64 -3.77
N PHE A 497 -1.78 -25.08 -2.55
CA PHE A 497 -1.50 -26.48 -2.27
C PHE A 497 -2.75 -27.34 -2.40
N ASP A 498 -2.63 -28.39 -3.20
CA ASP A 498 -3.67 -29.39 -3.46
C ASP A 498 -3.44 -30.60 -2.56
N ALA A 499 -4.23 -30.67 -1.50
CA ALA A 499 -4.09 -31.67 -0.45
C ALA A 499 -4.54 -33.07 -0.87
N LYS A 500 -5.35 -33.21 -1.93
CA LYS A 500 -5.81 -34.51 -2.44
C LYS A 500 -4.95 -35.04 -3.57
N ALA A 501 -4.34 -34.16 -4.37
CA ALA A 501 -3.49 -34.56 -5.47
C ALA A 501 -2.06 -34.96 -5.06
N GLY A 502 -1.57 -34.49 -3.91
CA GLY A 502 -0.29 -34.94 -3.38
C GLY A 502 -0.38 -36.35 -2.78
N ILE A 503 0.79 -36.99 -2.63
CA ILE A 503 0.88 -38.38 -2.16
C ILE A 503 2.21 -38.64 -1.46
N ALA A 504 2.17 -39.31 -0.31
CA ALA A 504 3.35 -39.78 0.39
C ALA A 504 3.63 -41.26 0.04
N LEU A 505 4.86 -41.58 -0.34
CA LEU A 505 5.29 -42.98 -0.45
C LEU A 505 5.56 -43.57 0.93
N ASN A 506 6.13 -42.75 1.81
CA ASN A 506 6.42 -43.03 3.22
C ASN A 506 6.61 -41.71 3.98
N GLU A 507 6.88 -41.78 5.27
CA GLU A 507 7.01 -40.62 6.17
C GLU A 507 8.17 -39.66 5.85
N ASN A 508 9.08 -40.01 4.93
CA ASN A 508 10.23 -39.18 4.54
C ASN A 508 10.26 -38.85 3.05
N PHE A 509 9.36 -39.39 2.23
CA PHE A 509 9.39 -39.20 0.78
C PHE A 509 8.00 -38.92 0.23
N VAL A 510 7.80 -37.67 -0.19
CA VAL A 510 6.48 -37.12 -0.45
C VAL A 510 6.48 -36.34 -1.76
N LYS A 511 5.36 -36.45 -2.48
CA LYS A 511 5.02 -35.64 -3.64
C LYS A 511 4.00 -34.59 -3.22
N PHE A 512 4.34 -33.33 -3.43
CA PHE A 512 3.49 -32.16 -3.18
C PHE A 512 2.99 -31.59 -4.49
N VAL A 513 1.72 -31.22 -4.54
CA VAL A 513 1.09 -30.59 -5.71
C VAL A 513 0.64 -29.19 -5.32
N SER A 514 0.99 -28.18 -6.12
CA SER A 514 0.54 -26.81 -5.91
C SER A 514 0.23 -26.10 -7.22
N TRP A 515 -0.98 -25.56 -7.30
CA TRP A 515 -1.47 -24.80 -8.44
C TRP A 515 -1.01 -23.34 -8.37
N TYR A 516 -0.97 -22.68 -9.52
CA TYR A 516 -0.74 -21.26 -9.62
C TYR A 516 -1.26 -20.72 -10.94
N ASP A 517 -2.01 -19.62 -10.88
CA ASP A 517 -2.22 -18.78 -12.06
C ASP A 517 -0.90 -18.08 -12.39
N ASN A 518 -0.22 -18.60 -13.43
CA ASN A 518 1.10 -18.14 -13.83
C ASN A 518 1.11 -16.71 -14.39
N GLU A 519 -0.06 -16.13 -14.67
CA GLU A 519 -0.19 -14.77 -15.16
C GLU A 519 -0.72 -13.83 -14.09
N TRP A 520 -1.88 -14.12 -13.51
CA TRP A 520 -2.58 -13.27 -12.55
C TRP A 520 -1.91 -13.26 -11.18
N GLY A 521 -1.61 -14.43 -10.61
CA GLY A 521 -0.93 -14.55 -9.32
C GLY A 521 0.43 -13.83 -9.36
N TYR A 522 1.20 -14.06 -10.43
CA TYR A 522 2.48 -13.38 -10.64
C TYR A 522 2.35 -11.87 -10.82
N SER A 523 1.34 -11.40 -11.55
CA SER A 523 1.09 -9.95 -11.75
C SER A 523 0.75 -9.24 -10.44
N ASN A 524 0.01 -9.90 -9.53
CA ASN A 524 -0.23 -9.38 -8.19
C ASN A 524 1.08 -9.29 -7.38
N ARG A 525 1.96 -10.30 -7.48
CA ARG A 525 3.28 -10.27 -6.80
C ARG A 525 4.19 -9.15 -7.26
N VAL A 526 4.13 -8.76 -8.54
CA VAL A 526 4.87 -7.57 -9.01
C VAL A 526 4.41 -6.31 -8.28
N ILE A 527 3.09 -6.13 -8.13
CA ILE A 527 2.54 -4.97 -7.41
C ILE A 527 2.86 -5.05 -5.91
N ASP A 528 2.77 -6.23 -5.30
CA ASP A 528 3.09 -6.42 -3.88
C ASP A 528 4.57 -6.15 -3.57
N LEU A 529 5.48 -6.54 -4.47
CA LEU A 529 6.91 -6.24 -4.34
C LEU A 529 7.16 -4.73 -4.45
N ILE A 530 6.49 -4.04 -5.39
CA ILE A 530 6.57 -2.57 -5.50
C ILE A 530 6.08 -1.90 -4.22
N ARG A 531 4.95 -2.35 -3.66
CA ARG A 531 4.42 -1.85 -2.38
C ARG A 531 5.43 -2.02 -1.26
N HIS A 532 6.02 -3.21 -1.16
CA HIS A 532 7.03 -3.50 -0.15
C HIS A 532 8.25 -2.57 -0.29
N MET A 533 8.80 -2.46 -1.50
CA MET A 533 9.94 -1.58 -1.77
C MET A 533 9.66 -0.11 -1.48
N ALA A 534 8.43 0.36 -1.71
CA ALA A 534 8.04 1.75 -1.47
C ALA A 534 7.83 2.07 0.01
N SER A 535 7.57 1.05 0.85
CA SER A 535 7.41 1.18 2.30
C SER A 535 8.70 1.01 3.10
N ALA A 536 9.80 0.64 2.43
CA ALA A 536 11.07 0.24 3.04
C ALA A 536 12.05 1.41 3.30
#